data_AF-X1LSR5-F1
#
_entry.id   AF-X1LSR5-F1
#
_cell.length_a   1.000
_cell.length_b   1.000
_cell.length_c   1.000
_cell.angle_alpha   90.00
_cell.angle_beta   90.00
_cell.angle_gamma   90.00
#
_symmetry.space_group_name_H-M   'P 1'
#
loop_
_entity.id
_entity.type
_entity.pdbx_description
1 polymer ?
#
loop_
_entity_poly.entity_id
_entity_poly.type
_entity_poly.pdbx_seq_one_letter_code
_entity_poly.pdbx_strand_id
1 'polypeptide(L)'
;MFTLPTFTYYFANSKLVNNTLKQLKCNKMIEFEHIKKLSRTSPSKIVLLVIDGVGGLPHPKTGKTELESARKPDLDKVAQESLCGLIDPVSPGITPGSTPAHLALFGYDPVKYNIGRGITEALGIDLALTKSDVAARGNFCTVDDQG
;
A
#
# COMPACT_ATOMS: atom_id res chain seq x y z
N MET A 1 14.42 6.74 -12.29
CA MET A 1 13.79 6.85 -10.96
C MET A 1 13.79 5.45 -10.36
N PHE A 2 14.73 5.17 -9.45
CA PHE A 2 14.84 3.85 -8.82
C PHE A 2 13.73 3.73 -7.78
N THR A 3 12.66 3.02 -8.12
CA THR A 3 11.63 2.63 -7.14
C THR A 3 12.17 1.42 -6.37
N LEU A 4 12.60 1.68 -5.14
CA LEU A 4 12.98 0.65 -4.17
C LEU A 4 11.73 -0.09 -3.68
N PRO A 5 11.86 -1.34 -3.21
CA PRO A 5 10.74 -2.12 -2.68
C PRO A 5 10.12 -1.41 -1.47
N THR A 6 8.86 -0.99 -1.62
CA THR A 6 8.06 -0.42 -0.53
C THR A 6 7.62 -1.54 0.40
N PHE A 7 8.26 -1.66 1.55
CA PHE A 7 7.80 -2.50 2.65
C PHE A 7 6.84 -1.69 3.53
N THR A 8 5.56 -2.07 3.59
CA THR A 8 4.57 -1.41 4.45
C THR A 8 4.41 -2.21 5.74
N TYR A 9 4.49 -1.54 6.89
CA TYR A 9 4.21 -2.15 8.19
C TYR A 9 2.72 -2.07 8.50
N TYR A 10 2.08 -3.21 8.80
CA TYR A 10 0.70 -3.26 9.27
C TYR A 10 0.67 -3.51 10.78
N PHE A 11 -0.07 -2.68 11.51
CA PHE A 11 -0.31 -2.86 12.94
C PHE A 11 -1.76 -3.31 13.15
N ALA A 12 -1.94 -4.53 13.65
CA ALA A 12 -3.26 -5.04 14.02
C ALA A 12 -3.39 -5.10 15.55
N ASN A 13 -4.51 -4.61 16.08
CA ASN A 13 -4.84 -4.70 17.51
C ASN A 13 -5.04 -6.18 17.90
N SER A 14 -4.33 -6.62 18.94
CA SER A 14 -4.18 -8.03 19.32
C SER A 14 -5.47 -8.71 19.81
N LYS A 15 -6.54 -7.95 20.11
CA LYS A 15 -7.83 -8.49 20.59
C LYS A 15 -8.74 -9.11 19.53
N LEU A 16 -8.39 -9.08 18.24
CA LEU A 16 -9.30 -9.49 17.16
C LEU A 16 -8.86 -10.72 16.35
N VAL A 17 -7.73 -11.34 16.66
CA VAL A 17 -7.19 -12.43 15.82
C VAL A 17 -6.94 -13.68 16.67
N ASN A 18 -7.95 -14.53 16.79
CA ASN A 18 -7.78 -15.89 17.29
C ASN A 18 -7.18 -16.79 16.19
N ASN A 19 -6.27 -17.66 16.63
CA ASN A 19 -5.51 -18.69 15.90
C ASN A 19 -6.22 -19.32 14.69
N THR A 20 -6.00 -18.80 13.47
CA THR A 20 -6.20 -19.58 12.22
C THR A 20 -5.43 -19.04 11.01
N LEU A 21 -4.20 -18.54 11.15
CA LEU A 21 -3.41 -18.12 9.96
C LEU A 21 -1.92 -18.48 10.12
N LYS A 22 -1.62 -19.75 10.40
CA LYS A 22 -0.35 -20.35 9.97
C LYS A 22 -0.65 -21.17 8.72
N GLN A 23 0.06 -20.85 7.63
CA GLN A 23 0.00 -21.49 6.31
C GLN A 23 -1.24 -21.17 5.45
N LEU A 24 -1.21 -20.02 4.79
CA LEU A 24 -1.87 -19.86 3.50
C LEU A 24 -0.83 -19.29 2.51
N LYS A 25 -0.19 -20.18 1.75
CA LYS A 25 0.37 -19.82 0.44
C LYS A 25 -0.82 -19.53 -0.48
N CYS A 26 -1.42 -18.34 -0.36
CA CYS A 26 -2.53 -17.94 -1.18
C CYS A 26 -2.01 -17.07 -2.32
N ASN A 27 -1.67 -17.69 -3.45
CA ASN A 27 -1.33 -16.97 -4.69
C ASN A 27 -2.55 -16.28 -5.33
N LYS A 28 -3.69 -16.22 -4.64
CA LYS A 28 -4.95 -15.68 -5.15
C LYS A 28 -5.62 -14.84 -4.07
N MET A 29 -5.91 -13.59 -4.38
CA MET A 29 -6.68 -12.71 -3.50
C MET A 29 -8.03 -13.37 -3.17
N ILE A 30 -8.47 -13.25 -1.91
CA ILE A 30 -9.76 -13.76 -1.49
C ILE A 30 -10.85 -12.95 -2.20
N GLU A 31 -11.75 -13.63 -2.92
CA GLU A 31 -12.86 -12.97 -3.61
C GLU A 31 -13.77 -12.20 -2.64
N PHE A 32 -14.29 -11.06 -3.08
CA PHE A 32 -15.12 -10.17 -2.24
C PHE A 32 -16.32 -10.87 -1.58
N GLU A 33 -16.92 -11.84 -2.27
CA GLU A 33 -18.04 -12.61 -1.72
C GLU A 33 -17.66 -13.45 -0.50
N HIS A 34 -16.41 -13.93 -0.44
CA HIS A 34 -15.90 -14.62 0.74
C HIS A 34 -15.56 -13.63 1.87
N ILE A 35 -14.98 -12.47 1.54
CA ILE A 35 -14.70 -11.41 2.52
C ILE A 35 -15.98 -10.98 3.24
N LYS A 36 -17.07 -10.77 2.49
CA LYS A 36 -18.38 -10.42 3.05
C LYS A 36 -18.89 -11.48 4.05
N LYS A 37 -18.77 -12.77 3.72
CA LYS A 37 -19.19 -13.89 4.60
C LYS A 37 -18.36 -13.98 5.88
N LEU A 38 -17.09 -13.58 5.84
CA LEU A 38 -16.18 -13.59 6.99
C LEU A 38 -16.24 -12.30 7.81
N SER A 39 -16.75 -11.21 7.23
CA SER A 39 -16.86 -9.92 7.89
C SER A 39 -17.82 -9.98 9.08
N ARG A 40 -17.43 -9.32 10.18
CA ARG A 40 -18.25 -9.17 11.38
C ARG A 40 -18.41 -7.70 11.70
N THR A 41 -19.62 -7.30 12.06
CA THR A 41 -19.87 -5.94 12.54
C THR A 41 -19.34 -5.78 13.95
N SER A 42 -18.80 -4.60 14.23
CA SER A 42 -18.31 -4.19 15.54
C SER A 42 -18.64 -2.71 15.74
N PRO A 43 -18.93 -2.26 16.97
CA PRO A 43 -19.06 -0.82 17.25
C PRO A 43 -17.71 -0.08 17.10
N SER A 44 -16.59 -0.80 17.05
CA SER A 44 -15.25 -0.22 16.88
C SER A 44 -15.03 0.34 15.45
N LYS A 45 -14.19 1.36 15.36
CA LYS A 45 -13.72 1.91 14.07
C LYS A 45 -12.39 1.29 13.69
N ILE A 46 -12.18 1.13 12.38
CA ILE A 46 -10.90 0.68 11.82
C ILE A 46 -10.16 1.92 11.31
N VAL A 47 -8.90 2.05 11.70
CA VAL A 47 -7.98 3.07 11.17
C VAL A 47 -6.89 2.34 10.40
N LEU A 48 -6.77 2.65 9.10
CA LEU A 48 -5.68 2.21 8.25
C LEU A 48 -4.72 3.39 8.04
N LEU A 49 -3.55 3.33 8.68
CA LEU A 49 -2.49 4.33 8.49
C LEU A 49 -1.50 3.82 7.43
N VAL A 50 -1.38 4.55 6.32
CA VAL A 50 -0.41 4.27 5.26
C VAL A 50 0.69 5.32 5.32
N ILE A 51 1.93 4.87 5.56
CA ILE A 51 3.13 5.72 5.51
C ILE A 51 3.80 5.45 4.16
N ASP A 52 3.65 6.38 3.22
CA ASP A 52 4.17 6.20 1.86
C ASP A 52 5.71 6.11 1.86
N GLY A 53 6.25 5.17 1.10
CA GLY A 53 7.70 4.96 1.00
C GLY A 53 8.39 4.58 2.30
N VAL A 54 7.69 4.00 3.29
CA VAL A 54 8.28 3.67 4.61
C VAL A 54 9.31 2.54 4.57
N GLY A 55 9.31 1.73 3.49
CA GLY A 55 10.32 0.71 3.27
C GLY A 55 11.70 1.30 3.04
N GLY A 56 12.72 0.65 3.62
CA GLY A 56 14.10 1.13 3.59
C GLY A 56 15.09 -0.01 3.41
N LEU A 57 16.31 0.33 3.01
CA LEU A 57 17.42 -0.62 2.95
C LEU A 57 18.43 -0.34 4.09
N PRO A 58 19.08 -1.38 4.63
CA PRO A 58 20.10 -1.18 5.65
C PRO A 58 21.22 -0.26 5.16
N HIS A 59 21.49 0.81 5.90
CA HIS A 59 22.57 1.72 5.59
C HIS A 59 23.94 1.00 5.78
N PRO A 60 24.90 1.11 4.84
CA PRO A 60 26.11 0.28 4.82
C PRO A 60 26.98 0.34 6.09
N LYS A 61 26.97 1.47 6.81
CA LYS A 61 27.78 1.66 8.02
C LYS A 61 27.08 1.26 9.32
N THR A 62 25.76 1.37 9.37
CA THR A 62 24.99 1.20 10.63
C THR A 62 24.21 -0.10 10.65
N GLY A 63 23.98 -0.71 9.49
CA GLY A 63 23.17 -1.93 9.34
C GLY A 63 21.68 -1.71 9.60
N LYS A 64 21.23 -0.45 9.73
CA LYS A 64 19.85 -0.08 10.04
C LYS A 64 19.18 0.59 8.85
N THR A 65 17.91 0.32 8.66
CA THR A 65 17.03 1.09 7.77
C THR A 65 16.79 2.51 8.31
N GLU A 66 16.23 3.37 7.48
CA GLU A 66 15.79 4.72 7.83
C GLU A 66 14.77 4.68 8.99
N LEU A 67 13.80 3.76 8.92
CA LEU A 67 12.79 3.58 9.96
C LEU A 67 13.42 3.14 11.29
N GLU A 68 14.36 2.19 11.27
CA GLU A 68 15.07 1.74 12.48
C GLU A 68 15.97 2.82 13.09
N SER A 69 16.48 3.73 12.26
CA SER A 69 17.34 4.83 12.71
C SER A 69 16.54 6.00 13.29
N ALA A 70 15.28 6.17 12.88
CA ALA A 70 14.42 7.25 13.35
C ALA A 70 14.01 7.08 14.82
N ARG A 71 13.92 8.19 15.56
CA ARG A 71 13.33 8.23 16.91
C ARG A 71 11.81 8.30 16.80
N LYS A 72 11.12 7.22 17.12
CA LYS A 72 9.66 7.05 16.93
C LYS A 72 8.97 6.36 18.13
N PRO A 73 8.98 6.97 19.32
CA PRO A 73 8.51 6.33 20.56
C PRO A 73 7.05 5.87 20.49
N ASP A 74 6.17 6.62 19.84
CA ASP A 74 4.74 6.27 19.72
C ASP A 74 4.52 5.09 18.77
N LEU A 75 5.23 5.06 17.64
CA LEU A 75 5.14 3.94 16.70
C LEU A 75 5.75 2.67 17.29
N ASP A 76 6.86 2.81 18.03
CA ASP A 76 7.50 1.70 18.75
C ASP A 76 6.57 1.14 19.84
N LYS A 77 5.85 2.01 20.57
CA LYS A 77 4.86 1.58 21.57
C LYS A 77 3.70 0.82 20.92
N VAL A 78 3.15 1.36 19.83
CA VAL A 78 2.07 0.68 19.09
C VAL A 78 2.54 -0.67 18.57
N ALA A 79 3.77 -0.76 18.06
CA ALA A 79 4.37 -2.02 17.60
C ALA A 79 4.49 -3.07 18.71
N GLN A 80 4.93 -2.67 19.91
CA GLN A 80 5.08 -3.56 21.06
C GLN A 80 3.74 -4.12 21.57
N GLU A 81 2.66 -3.35 21.46
CA GLU A 81 1.32 -3.75 21.91
C GLU A 81 0.48 -4.45 20.82
N SER A 82 1.02 -4.58 19.60
CA SER A 82 0.30 -5.05 18.40
C SER A 82 0.93 -6.28 17.75
N LEU A 83 0.22 -6.86 16.79
CA LEU A 83 0.81 -7.81 15.85
C LEU A 83 1.45 -7.05 14.70
N CYS A 84 2.73 -7.35 14.45
CA CYS A 84 3.50 -6.82 13.33
C CYS A 84 3.66 -7.88 12.25
N GLY A 85 3.71 -7.44 10.99
CA GLY A 85 3.95 -8.31 9.83
C GLY A 85 4.51 -7.53 8.65
N LEU A 86 4.91 -8.28 7.63
CA LEU A 86 5.34 -7.75 6.33
C LEU A 86 4.23 -7.98 5.30
N ILE A 87 4.09 -7.05 4.37
CA ILE A 87 3.16 -7.14 3.25
C ILE A 87 3.92 -6.94 1.93
N ASP A 88 3.68 -7.84 0.98
CA ASP A 88 3.99 -7.64 -0.43
C ASP A 88 2.72 -7.11 -1.10
N PRO A 89 2.62 -5.81 -1.46
CA PRO A 89 1.35 -5.27 -1.94
C PRO A 89 0.86 -5.93 -3.24
N VAL A 90 1.76 -6.44 -4.08
CA VAL A 90 1.39 -7.14 -5.33
C VAL A 90 1.85 -8.59 -5.29
N SER A 91 3.17 -8.79 -5.22
CA SER A 91 3.80 -10.11 -5.17
C SER A 91 5.28 -9.92 -4.79
N PRO A 92 5.95 -10.96 -4.25
CA PRO A 92 7.38 -10.88 -3.96
C PRO A 92 8.18 -10.43 -5.17
N GLY A 93 9.00 -9.38 -4.99
CA GLY A 93 9.86 -8.83 -6.04
C GLY A 93 9.17 -7.91 -7.05
N ILE A 94 7.86 -7.64 -6.90
CA ILE A 94 7.16 -6.63 -7.72
C ILE A 94 7.12 -5.32 -6.94
N THR A 95 7.74 -4.27 -7.49
CA THR A 95 7.65 -2.91 -6.94
C THR A 95 6.46 -2.17 -7.56
N PRO A 96 5.34 -1.98 -6.84
CA PRO A 96 4.20 -1.24 -7.36
C PRO A 96 4.44 0.28 -7.35
N GLY A 97 3.80 0.97 -8.29
CA GLY A 97 3.50 2.39 -8.11
C GLY A 97 2.43 2.61 -7.03
N SER A 98 2.24 3.86 -6.61
CA SER A 98 1.28 4.20 -5.55
C SER A 98 -0.16 3.73 -5.84
N THR A 99 -0.64 3.87 -7.09
CA THR A 99 -2.00 3.44 -7.48
C THR A 99 -2.25 1.93 -7.25
N PRO A 100 -1.49 1.00 -7.86
CA PRO A 100 -1.70 -0.43 -7.63
C PRO A 100 -1.43 -0.84 -6.17
N ALA A 101 -0.51 -0.19 -5.46
CA ALA A 101 -0.28 -0.46 -4.04
C ALA A 101 -1.52 -0.14 -3.18
N HIS A 102 -2.17 1.01 -3.41
CA HIS A 102 -3.38 1.38 -2.70
C HIS A 102 -4.56 0.46 -3.03
N LEU A 103 -4.71 0.06 -4.31
CA LEU A 103 -5.76 -0.90 -4.71
C LEU A 103 -5.65 -2.21 -3.94
N ALA A 104 -4.42 -2.75 -3.82
CA ALA A 104 -4.16 -3.96 -3.06
C ALA A 104 -4.51 -3.81 -1.57
N LEU A 105 -4.16 -2.68 -0.94
CA LEU A 105 -4.50 -2.39 0.46
C LEU A 105 -6.01 -2.38 0.71
N PHE A 106 -6.82 -1.97 -0.28
CA PHE A 106 -8.27 -1.99 -0.21
C PHE A 106 -8.91 -3.33 -0.67
N GLY A 107 -8.09 -4.35 -0.96
CA GLY A 107 -8.55 -5.69 -1.32
C GLY A 107 -8.85 -5.89 -2.81
N TYR A 108 -8.49 -4.95 -3.68
CA TYR A 108 -8.58 -5.13 -5.13
C TYR A 108 -7.33 -5.79 -5.67
N ASP A 109 -7.49 -6.74 -6.59
CA ASP A 109 -6.36 -7.33 -7.33
C ASP A 109 -5.73 -6.26 -8.26
N PRO A 110 -4.51 -5.79 -7.99
CA PRO A 110 -3.89 -4.71 -8.75
C PRO A 110 -3.45 -5.12 -10.16
N VAL A 111 -3.35 -6.42 -10.44
CA VAL A 111 -3.04 -6.96 -11.77
C VAL A 111 -4.31 -7.00 -12.62
N LYS A 112 -5.44 -7.36 -12.01
CA LYS A 112 -6.75 -7.37 -12.67
C LYS A 112 -7.31 -5.96 -12.88
N TYR A 113 -7.24 -5.12 -11.84
CA TYR A 113 -7.78 -3.76 -11.85
C TYR A 113 -6.67 -2.75 -12.11
N ASN A 114 -6.10 -2.77 -13.32
CA ASN A 114 -5.05 -1.84 -13.70
C ASN A 114 -5.63 -0.47 -14.07
N ILE A 115 -5.58 0.47 -13.12
CA ILE A 115 -6.00 1.86 -13.34
C ILE A 115 -4.80 2.68 -13.81
N GLY A 116 -4.92 3.30 -14.99
CA GLY A 116 -3.88 4.17 -15.54
C GLY A 116 -3.66 5.43 -14.70
N ARG A 117 -2.40 5.90 -14.62
CA ARG A 117 -2.02 7.06 -13.81
C ARG A 117 -2.81 8.32 -14.16
N GLY A 118 -3.09 8.56 -15.44
CA GLY A 118 -3.87 9.72 -15.87
C GLY A 118 -5.27 9.76 -15.25
N ILE A 119 -5.94 8.61 -15.14
CA ILE A 119 -7.26 8.49 -14.49
C ILE A 119 -7.14 8.79 -13.00
N THR A 120 -6.14 8.24 -12.31
CA THR A 120 -5.93 8.50 -10.88
C THR A 120 -5.69 9.98 -10.59
N GLU A 121 -4.86 10.65 -11.38
CA GLU A 121 -4.55 12.08 -11.21
C GLU A 121 -5.78 12.96 -11.49
N ALA A 122 -6.53 12.64 -12.55
CA ALA A 122 -7.78 13.33 -12.89
C ALA A 122 -8.83 13.21 -11.77
N LEU A 123 -9.03 12.00 -11.23
CA LEU A 123 -9.89 11.80 -10.05
C LEU A 123 -9.36 12.53 -8.81
N GLY A 124 -8.03 12.66 -8.66
CA GLY A 124 -7.39 13.36 -7.55
C GLY A 124 -7.61 14.88 -7.54
N ILE A 125 -8.05 15.46 -8.66
CA ILE A 125 -8.44 16.86 -8.79
C ILE A 125 -9.95 17.03 -8.97
N ASP A 126 -10.73 16.01 -8.62
CA ASP A 126 -12.19 15.96 -8.74
C ASP A 126 -12.72 16.17 -10.17
N LEU A 127 -11.94 15.80 -11.19
CA LEU A 127 -12.40 15.83 -12.57
C LEU A 127 -13.41 14.70 -12.80
N ALA A 128 -14.61 15.04 -13.25
CA ALA A 128 -15.60 14.06 -13.66
C ALA A 128 -15.13 13.31 -14.91
N LEU A 129 -15.09 11.97 -14.82
CA LEU A 129 -14.70 11.09 -15.90
C LEU A 129 -15.82 10.12 -16.26
N THR A 130 -15.94 9.83 -17.54
CA THR A 130 -16.81 8.83 -18.14
C THR A 130 -15.97 7.70 -18.73
N LYS A 131 -16.63 6.60 -19.11
CA LYS A 131 -15.94 5.46 -19.73
C LYS A 131 -15.33 5.76 -21.10
N SER A 132 -15.76 6.85 -21.74
CA SER A 132 -15.25 7.30 -23.04
C SER A 132 -14.06 8.25 -22.93
N ASP A 133 -13.71 8.70 -21.73
CA ASP A 133 -12.67 9.71 -21.55
C ASP A 133 -11.27 9.09 -21.49
N VAL A 134 -10.32 9.83 -22.07
CA VAL A 134 -8.88 9.52 -21.98
C VAL A 134 -8.22 10.60 -21.13
N ALA A 135 -7.60 10.18 -20.04
CA ALA A 135 -6.86 11.08 -19.16
C ALA A 135 -5.35 10.84 -19.27
N ALA A 136 -4.58 11.92 -19.34
CA ALA A 136 -3.13 11.89 -19.38
C ALA A 136 -2.55 12.84 -18.32
N ARG A 137 -1.43 12.44 -17.72
CA ARG A 137 -0.66 13.31 -16.82
C ARG A 137 0.30 14.14 -17.67
N GLY A 138 0.18 15.46 -17.59
CA GLY A 138 1.13 16.40 -18.16
C GLY A 138 2.02 17.00 -17.08
N ASN A 139 3.26 17.30 -17.46
CA ASN A 139 4.14 18.17 -16.69
C ASN A 139 4.47 19.40 -17.57
N PHE A 140 4.50 20.59 -16.98
CA PHE A 140 5.04 21.75 -17.68
C PHE A 140 6.56 21.64 -17.81
N CYS A 141 7.09 21.99 -18.98
CA CYS A 141 8.52 22.10 -19.23
C CYS A 141 8.80 23.35 -20.07
N THR A 142 10.02 23.86 -19.95
CA THR A 142 10.56 24.91 -20.82
C THR A 142 11.43 24.23 -21.86
N VAL A 143 11.21 24.58 -23.12
CA VAL A 143 11.91 24.03 -24.29
C VAL A 143 12.55 25.20 -25.01
N ASP A 144 13.81 25.08 -25.40
CA ASP A 144 14.51 26.09 -26.20
C ASP A 144 14.36 25.79 -27.71
N ASP A 145 14.99 26.60 -28.56
CA ASP A 145 14.89 26.44 -30.01
C ASP A 145 15.50 25.12 -30.53
N GLN A 146 16.19 24.34 -29.67
CA GLN A 146 16.80 23.04 -30.00
C GLN A 146 15.99 21.83 -29.49
N GLY A 147 14.90 22.04 -28.76
CA GLY A 147 14.09 20.95 -28.19
C GLY A 147 14.58 20.52 -26.81
#